data_AF-A0A2R6J933-F1
#
_entry.id   AF-A0A2R6J933-F1
#
_cell.length_a   1.000
_cell.length_b   1.000
_cell.length_c   1.000
_cell.angle_alpha   90.00
_cell.angle_beta   90.00
_cell.angle_gamma   90.00
#
_symmetry.space_group_name_H-M   'P 1'
#
loop_
_entity.id
_entity.type
_entity.pdbx_description
1 polymer ?
#
loop_
_entity_poly.entity_id
_entity_poly.type
_entity_poly.pdbx_seq_one_letter_code
_entity_poly.pdbx_strand_id
1 'polypeptide(L)' 'MAIPGYDPEDVEETVRERLDGGDPGELLNEEERRAYESGEDLLEALDSETLESLVVGDESPDA' A
#
# COMPACT_ATOMS: atom_id res chain seq x y z
N MET A 1 1.47 -11.96 -3.50
CA MET A 1 0.77 -12.46 -2.29
C MET A 1 -0.67 -11.96 -2.34
N ALA A 2 -1.66 -12.66 -1.80
CA ALA A 2 -3.07 -12.23 -1.88
C ALA A 2 -3.57 -11.88 -0.47
N ILE A 3 -4.00 -10.64 -0.26
CA ILE A 3 -4.70 -10.25 0.97
C ILE A 3 -6.06 -10.95 0.94
N PRO A 4 -6.39 -11.81 1.93
CA PRO A 4 -7.63 -12.58 1.89
C PRO A 4 -8.84 -11.63 2.02
N GLY A 5 -9.56 -11.45 0.91
CA GLY A 5 -10.76 -10.61 0.84
C GLY A 5 -10.64 -9.39 -0.07
N TYR A 6 -9.45 -9.08 -0.59
CA TYR A 6 -9.22 -8.00 -1.55
C TYR A 6 -8.59 -8.54 -2.83
N ASP A 7 -9.09 -8.08 -3.97
CA ASP A 7 -8.47 -8.35 -5.27
C ASP A 7 -7.16 -7.56 -5.40
N PRO A 8 -6.13 -8.11 -6.07
CA PRO A 8 -4.85 -7.45 -6.22
C PRO A 8 -4.99 -6.06 -6.87
N GLU A 9 -5.87 -5.93 -7.85
CA GLU A 9 -6.12 -4.66 -8.55
C GLU A 9 -6.72 -3.59 -7.61
N ASP A 10 -7.62 -3.97 -6.70
CA ASP A 10 -8.22 -3.08 -5.69
C ASP A 10 -7.20 -2.65 -4.62
N VAL A 11 -6.34 -3.59 -4.18
CA VAL A 11 -5.25 -3.30 -3.23
C VAL A 11 -4.29 -2.28 -3.84
N GLU A 12 -3.88 -2.50 -5.09
CA GLU A 12 -2.95 -1.59 -5.77
C GLU A 12 -3.55 -0.19 -5.95
N GLU A 13 -4.80 -0.09 -6.36
CA GLU A 13 -5.50 1.20 -6.51
C GLU A 13 -5.58 1.95 -5.18
N THR A 14 -6.01 1.27 -4.10
CA THR A 14 -6.14 1.84 -2.76
C THR A 14 -4.79 2.33 -2.22
N VAL A 15 -3.76 1.49 -2.32
CA VAL A 15 -2.39 1.82 -1.89
C VAL A 15 -1.86 3.02 -2.66
N ARG A 16 -2.07 3.05 -3.98
CA ARG A 16 -1.65 4.16 -4.83
C ARG A 16 -2.34 5.46 -4.45
N GLU A 17 -3.65 5.44 -4.24
CA GLU A 17 -4.42 6.61 -3.80
C GLU A 17 -3.91 7.13 -2.46
N ARG A 18 -3.59 6.23 -1.52
CA ARG A 18 -3.06 6.62 -0.21
C ARG A 18 -1.66 7.23 -0.28
N LEU A 19 -0.80 6.67 -1.12
CA LEU A 19 0.56 7.18 -1.32
C LEU A 19 0.58 8.49 -2.12
N ASP A 20 -0.38 8.70 -3.02
CA ASP A 20 -0.53 9.95 -3.77
C ASP A 20 -1.14 11.07 -2.90
N GLY A 21 -2.09 10.71 -2.02
CA GLY A 21 -2.70 11.64 -1.07
C GLY A 21 -1.88 11.92 0.20
N GLY A 22 -0.94 11.05 0.55
CA GLY A 22 -0.09 11.12 1.73
C GLY A 22 1.39 11.41 1.42
N ASP A 23 2.24 11.39 2.44
CA ASP A 23 3.70 11.41 2.23
C ASP A 23 4.23 9.97 2.17
N PRO A 24 4.65 9.47 0.99
CA PRO A 24 5.15 8.11 0.86
C PRO A 24 6.43 7.88 1.66
N GLY A 25 7.17 8.92 2.05
CA GLY A 25 8.35 8.81 2.90
C GLY A 25 8.06 8.56 4.38
N GLU A 26 6.84 8.86 4.85
CA GLU A 26 6.38 8.49 6.18
C GLU A 26 5.68 7.12 6.19
N LEU A 27 5.08 6.73 5.06
CA LEU A 27 4.31 5.49 4.92
C LEU A 27 5.15 4.29 4.49
N LEU A 28 6.24 4.52 3.74
CA LEU A 28 7.09 3.48 3.17
C LEU A 28 8.51 3.57 3.72
N ASN A 29 9.17 2.43 3.79
CA ASN A 29 10.61 2.39 4.03
C ASN A 29 11.40 2.81 2.79
N GLU A 30 12.70 3.05 2.94
CA GLU A 30 13.56 3.52 1.85
C GLU A 30 13.61 2.55 0.64
N GLU A 31 13.53 1.24 0.90
CA GLU A 31 13.50 0.20 -0.14
C GLU A 31 12.17 0.19 -0.90
N GLU A 32 11.05 0.22 -0.18
CA GLU A 32 9.68 0.27 -0.71
C GLU A 32 9.42 1.55 -1.51
N ARG A 33 9.88 2.69 -1.00
CA ARG A 33 9.78 3.99 -1.69
C ARG A 33 10.53 3.96 -3.02
N ARG A 34 11.73 3.37 -3.05
CA ARG A 34 12.51 3.26 -4.28
C ARG A 34 11.78 2.41 -5.32
N ALA A 35 11.11 1.34 -4.89
CA ALA A 35 10.32 0.49 -5.77
C ALA A 35 9.05 1.20 -6.26
N TYR A 36 8.38 1.98 -5.39
CA TYR A 36 7.28 2.88 -5.77
C TYR A 36 7.72 3.91 -6.83
N GLU A 37 8.86 4.58 -6.63
CA GLU A 37 9.43 5.54 -7.59
C GLU A 37 9.89 4.88 -8.90
N SER A 38 10.25 3.59 -8.87
CA SER A 38 10.58 2.78 -10.04
C SER A 38 9.35 2.51 -10.92
N GLY A 39 8.15 2.61 -10.35
CA GLY A 39 6.89 2.26 -11.03
C GLY A 39 6.71 0.76 -11.23
N GLU A 40 7.34 -0.06 -10.38
CA GLU A 40 7.09 -1.50 -10.31
C GLU A 40 5.73 -1.79 -9.64
N ASP A 41 5.20 -2.99 -9.86
CA ASP A 41 3.97 -3.48 -9.22
C ASP A 41 4.08 -3.29 -7.69
N LEU A 42 3.18 -2.50 -7.11
CA LEU A 42 3.23 -2.16 -5.69
C LEU A 42 3.03 -3.40 -4.81
N LEU A 43 2.29 -4.38 -5.31
CA LEU A 43 2.03 -5.64 -4.63
C LEU A 43 3.27 -6.56 -4.55
N GLU A 44 4.24 -6.34 -5.42
CA GLU A 44 5.52 -7.06 -5.44
C GLU A 44 6.62 -6.24 -4.74
N ALA A 45 6.54 -4.91 -4.87
CA ALA A 45 7.44 -3.95 -4.26
C ALA A 45 7.24 -3.78 -2.75
N LEU A 46 6.00 -3.86 -2.28
CA LEU A 46 5.62 -3.64 -0.88
C LEU A 46 5.37 -4.96 -0.16
N ASP A 47 5.77 -5.01 1.11
CA ASP A 47 5.51 -6.16 1.95
C ASP A 47 4.01 -6.26 2.30
N SER A 48 3.57 -7.50 2.55
CA SER A 48 2.16 -7.77 2.90
C SER A 48 1.70 -7.01 4.15
N GLU A 49 2.59 -6.76 5.10
CA GLU A 49 2.28 -6.01 6.33
C GLU A 49 2.04 -4.52 6.03
N THR A 50 2.86 -3.93 5.15
CA THR A 50 2.68 -2.55 4.66
C THR A 50 1.40 -2.43 3.86
N LEU A 51 1.16 -3.35 2.93
CA LEU A 51 -0.06 -3.37 2.12
C LEU A 51 -1.31 -3.51 3.01
N GLU A 52 -1.29 -4.41 3.99
CA GLU A 52 -2.39 -4.58 4.94
C GLU A 52 -2.60 -3.31 5.77
N SER A 53 -1.54 -2.67 6.26
CA SER A 53 -1.64 -1.39 6.97
C SER A 53 -2.24 -0.26 6.11
N LEU A 54 -1.84 -0.20 4.83
CA LEU A 54 -2.31 0.81 3.88
C LEU A 54 -3.76 0.58 3.42
N VAL A 55 -4.21 -0.67 3.31
CA VAL A 55 -5.60 -1.00 2.96
C VAL A 55 -6.51 -0.98 4.18
N VAL A 56 -6.15 -1.70 5.24
CA VAL A 56 -6.96 -1.85 6.46
C VAL A 56 -6.95 -0.58 7.30
N GLY A 57 -5.88 0.22 7.25
CA GLY A 57 -5.82 1.49 7.97
C GLY A 57 -6.84 2.55 7.49
N ASP A 58 -7.65 2.27 6.46
CA ASP A 58 -8.84 3.06 6.10
C ASP A 58 -10.05 2.73 7.00
N GLU A 59 -10.17 1.48 7.48
CA GLU A 59 -11.06 1.13 8.58
C GLU A 59 -10.41 1.50 9.92
N SER A 60 -10.33 2.80 10.22
CA SER A 60 -10.51 3.19 11.62
C SER A 60 -11.94 2.77 12.00
N PRO A 61 -12.15 1.84 12.95
CA PRO A 61 -13.48 1.60 13.48
C PRO A 61 -13.97 2.92 14.07
N ASP A 62 -14.93 3.55 13.39
CA ASP A 62 -15.68 4.72 13.85
C ASP A 62 -16.16 4.44 15.29
N ALA A 63 -15.68 5.26 16.23
CA ALA A 63 -15.94 5.15 17.67
C ALA A 63 -17.12 6.01 18.10
#